data_AF-A0A3D1URS9-F1
#
_entry.id   AF-A0A3D1URS9-F1
#
_cell.length_a   1.000
_cell.length_b   1.000
_cell.length_c   1.000
_cell.angle_alpha   90.00
_cell.angle_beta   90.00
_cell.angle_gamma   90.00
#
_symmetry.space_group_name_H-M   'P 1'
#
loop_
_entity.id
_entity.type
_entity.pdbx_description
1 polymer ?
#
loop_
_entity_poly.entity_id
_entity_poly.type
_entity_poly.pdbx_seq_one_letter_code
_entity_poly.pdbx_strand_id
1 'polypeptide(L)'
;MKSLKYTKLKPVILALGTFSSLYSAEFMSETGKPGQQFNDKNRCIKVLHDSGEPVLRRRAFRNLLRFDFDEAVRTGETDPDPEIRAHTVYQAVQQRKKGAAELLERMSRDSSEEVGMMLVCFAPSVFRRTEEKKTFLAELIKRHPSQKVRAAAARKIGFNFERVNVRLSENPAHDHEIMKLQALPLPSGGWRFMTDPSETGHLQEIPYFSKQLDDSKWPQIRIDKFWEEQGFRDYDGIAWYRIRFTMHPNPGCNAVELAFGAVDESAWVWLNGKYIGKHDIGPDGWKVPFWLDVTREIRFGGENLLAVRVKDTEKAGGIWKPVTVDILK
;
A
#
# COMPACT_ATOMS: atom_id res chain seq x y z
N MET A 1 32.24 20.20 -12.61
CA MET A 1 30.92 19.82 -12.04
C MET A 1 30.67 18.36 -12.39
N LYS A 2 30.84 17.44 -11.43
CA LYS A 2 30.60 16.00 -11.64
C LYS A 2 29.11 15.75 -11.87
N SER A 3 28.78 14.90 -12.85
CA SER A 3 27.42 14.50 -13.16
C SER A 3 26.66 14.14 -11.89
N LEU A 4 25.52 14.79 -11.66
CA LEU A 4 24.55 14.35 -10.67
C LEU A 4 24.03 13.00 -11.20
N LYS A 5 24.68 11.91 -10.76
CA LYS A 5 24.48 10.57 -11.31
C LYS A 5 22.98 10.20 -11.24
N TYR A 6 22.46 9.79 -12.40
CA TYR A 6 21.16 9.18 -12.68
C TYR A 6 20.58 8.29 -11.55
N THR A 7 21.45 7.68 -10.74
CA THR A 7 21.14 6.86 -9.57
C THR A 7 20.29 7.56 -8.50
N LYS A 8 20.36 8.90 -8.34
CA LYS A 8 19.56 9.63 -7.35
C LYS A 8 18.16 10.04 -7.82
N LEU A 9 17.94 10.05 -9.14
CA LEU A 9 16.67 10.48 -9.77
C LEU A 9 15.70 9.32 -10.00
N LYS A 10 16.21 8.09 -10.10
CA LYS A 10 15.41 6.87 -10.31
C LYS A 10 14.21 6.73 -9.36
N PRO A 11 14.32 6.99 -8.03
CA PRO A 11 13.19 6.88 -7.11
C PRO A 11 12.10 7.93 -7.34
N VAL A 12 12.48 9.13 -7.80
CA VAL A 12 11.55 10.25 -8.07
C VAL A 12 10.79 10.00 -9.37
N ILE A 13 11.51 9.53 -10.40
CA ILE A 13 10.93 9.17 -11.70
C ILE A 13 9.94 8.01 -11.55
N LEU A 14 10.30 6.97 -10.77
CA LEU A 14 9.40 5.85 -10.46
C LEU A 14 8.14 6.28 -9.68
N ALA A 15 8.24 7.31 -8.84
CA ALA A 15 7.14 7.74 -7.97
C ALA A 15 6.16 8.68 -8.67
N LEU A 16 6.67 9.63 -9.45
CA LEU A 16 5.81 10.62 -10.13
C LEU A 16 5.25 10.09 -11.45
N GLY A 17 5.74 8.97 -11.98
CA GLY A 17 5.23 8.36 -13.23
C GLY A 17 5.55 9.16 -14.50
N THR A 18 5.99 10.40 -14.35
CA THR A 18 6.41 11.28 -15.44
C THR A 18 7.73 11.97 -15.09
N PHE A 19 8.57 12.13 -16.12
CA PHE A 19 9.75 12.99 -16.05
C PHE A 19 9.28 14.45 -16.08
N SER A 20 9.05 15.09 -14.93
CA SER A 20 8.88 16.54 -14.94
C SER A 20 10.23 17.17 -15.32
N SER A 21 10.22 18.06 -16.30
CA SER A 21 11.38 18.82 -16.80
C SER A 21 12.08 19.66 -15.71
N LEU A 22 11.51 19.73 -14.50
CA LEU A 22 12.12 20.32 -13.31
C LEU A 22 13.29 19.50 -12.75
N TYR A 23 13.33 18.19 -12.98
CA TYR A 23 14.30 17.28 -12.33
C TYR A 23 15.53 16.97 -13.18
N SER A 24 15.53 17.31 -14.46
CA SER A 24 16.70 17.22 -15.32
C SER A 24 17.53 18.50 -15.27
N ALA A 25 18.78 18.38 -14.84
CA ALA A 25 19.81 19.38 -15.15
C ALA A 25 20.13 19.43 -16.67
N GLU A 26 19.60 18.50 -17.47
CA GLU A 26 19.91 18.32 -18.90
C GLU A 26 18.96 19.06 -19.86
N PHE A 27 17.80 19.57 -19.41
CA PHE A 27 17.00 20.54 -20.18
C PHE A 27 17.58 21.97 -20.11
N MET A 28 18.90 22.08 -19.93
CA MET A 28 19.61 23.36 -19.81
C MET A 28 20.15 23.91 -21.14
N SER A 29 19.94 23.26 -22.28
CA SER A 29 20.55 23.70 -23.55
C SER A 29 19.61 24.18 -24.67
N GLU A 30 18.30 23.93 -24.63
CA GLU A 30 17.39 24.34 -25.73
C GLU A 30 16.04 24.73 -25.11
N THR A 31 15.59 25.98 -25.08
CA THR A 31 15.53 26.99 -26.14
C THR A 31 15.54 28.40 -25.54
N GLY A 32 16.34 29.28 -26.15
CA GLY A 32 16.44 30.69 -25.81
C GLY A 32 17.63 31.00 -24.90
N LYS A 33 18.57 31.80 -25.42
CA LYS A 33 19.50 32.62 -24.60
C LYS A 33 18.76 33.09 -23.34
N PRO A 34 19.39 33.16 -22.14
CA PRO A 34 18.70 33.68 -20.97
C PRO A 34 18.10 35.03 -21.35
N GLY A 35 16.79 35.06 -21.59
CA GLY A 35 16.07 36.29 -21.72
C GLY A 35 16.44 37.06 -20.46
N GLN A 36 16.75 38.34 -20.60
CA GLN A 36 17.13 39.24 -19.51
C GLN A 36 16.18 39.21 -18.30
N GLN A 37 15.07 38.47 -18.37
CA GLN A 37 14.01 38.28 -17.38
C GLN A 37 14.44 37.63 -16.06
N PHE A 38 15.47 36.76 -16.00
CA PHE A 38 15.89 36.06 -14.77
C PHE A 38 17.36 36.29 -14.40
N ASN A 39 17.83 37.54 -14.51
CA ASN A 39 19.23 37.90 -14.26
C ASN A 39 19.55 38.28 -12.80
N ASP A 40 18.54 38.40 -11.92
CA ASP A 40 18.72 38.67 -10.50
C ASP A 40 17.66 37.99 -9.62
N LYS A 41 17.95 37.91 -8.31
CA LYS A 41 17.09 37.31 -7.28
C LYS A 41 15.70 37.94 -7.25
N ASN A 42 15.61 39.27 -7.28
CA ASN A 42 14.37 40.01 -7.09
C ASN A 42 13.40 39.80 -8.26
N ARG A 43 13.91 39.70 -9.50
CA ARG A 43 13.08 39.34 -10.66
C ARG A 43 12.51 37.94 -10.56
N CYS A 44 13.28 36.98 -10.06
CA CYS A 44 12.79 35.62 -9.85
C CYS A 44 11.63 35.61 -8.85
N ILE A 45 11.79 36.30 -7.71
CA ILE A 45 10.73 36.44 -6.70
C ILE A 45 9.51 37.14 -7.29
N LYS A 46 9.71 38.23 -8.03
CA LYS A 46 8.62 38.97 -8.69
C LYS A 46 7.81 38.07 -9.61
N VAL A 47 8.46 37.24 -10.44
CA VAL A 47 7.75 36.30 -11.31
C VAL A 47 6.99 35.23 -10.51
N LEU A 48 7.56 34.73 -9.41
CA LEU A 48 6.86 33.80 -8.49
C LEU A 48 5.70 34.45 -7.74
N HIS A 49 5.65 35.77 -7.62
CA HIS A 49 4.52 36.45 -7.00
C HIS A 49 3.46 36.83 -8.04
N ASP A 50 3.88 37.39 -9.17
CA ASP A 50 2.99 38.10 -10.10
C ASP A 50 2.48 37.21 -11.26
N SER A 51 3.22 36.16 -11.64
CA SER A 51 2.84 35.34 -12.80
C SER A 51 1.91 34.20 -12.42
N GLY A 52 0.81 34.04 -13.16
CA GLY A 52 -0.02 32.83 -13.12
C GLY A 52 0.48 31.70 -14.03
N GLU A 53 1.49 31.93 -14.87
CA GLU A 53 1.94 30.97 -15.88
C GLU A 53 2.88 29.90 -15.28
N PRO A 54 2.47 28.61 -15.20
CA PRO A 54 3.23 27.58 -14.47
C PRO A 54 4.67 27.39 -14.98
N VAL A 55 4.87 27.36 -16.30
CA VAL A 55 6.19 27.17 -16.92
C VAL A 55 7.15 28.31 -16.54
N LEU A 56 6.65 29.54 -16.57
CA LEU A 56 7.44 30.72 -16.23
C LEU A 56 7.79 30.75 -14.73
N ARG A 57 6.83 30.42 -13.85
CA ARG A 57 7.05 30.27 -12.40
C ARG A 57 8.09 29.20 -12.10
N ARG A 58 7.97 28.02 -12.70
CA ARG A 58 8.93 26.90 -12.55
C ARG A 58 10.33 27.27 -13.00
N ARG A 59 10.46 28.07 -14.07
CA ARG A 59 11.74 28.63 -14.51
C ARG A 59 12.29 29.67 -13.53
N ALA A 60 11.45 30.55 -13.00
CA ALA A 60 11.83 31.53 -11.97
C ALA A 60 12.36 30.82 -10.72
N PHE A 61 11.64 29.81 -10.22
CA PHE A 61 12.03 29.00 -9.07
C PHE A 61 13.40 28.33 -9.25
N ARG A 62 13.63 27.69 -10.41
CA ARG A 62 14.93 27.08 -10.74
C ARG A 62 16.08 28.08 -10.73
N ASN A 63 15.85 29.31 -11.18
CA ASN A 63 16.87 30.36 -11.12
C ASN A 63 17.05 30.89 -9.69
N LEU A 64 15.96 31.06 -8.93
CA LEU A 64 16.02 31.49 -7.53
C LEU A 64 16.86 30.52 -6.68
N LEU A 65 16.72 29.20 -6.88
CA LEU A 65 17.56 28.18 -6.22
C LEU A 65 19.08 28.40 -6.43
N ARG A 66 19.48 29.03 -7.53
CA ARG A 66 20.89 29.32 -7.86
C ARG A 66 21.37 30.63 -7.21
N PHE A 67 20.47 31.59 -7.03
CA PHE A 67 20.77 32.90 -6.43
C PHE A 67 20.69 32.88 -4.91
N ASP A 68 19.61 32.30 -4.37
CA ASP A 68 19.33 32.23 -2.94
C ASP A 68 18.48 30.99 -2.65
N PHE A 69 19.15 29.94 -2.18
CA PHE A 69 18.51 28.68 -1.86
C PHE A 69 17.46 28.79 -0.74
N ASP A 70 17.73 29.62 0.28
CA ASP A 70 16.86 29.73 1.45
C ASP A 70 15.59 30.50 1.11
N GLU A 71 15.72 31.55 0.30
CA GLU A 71 14.57 32.25 -0.25
C GLU A 71 13.75 31.37 -1.19
N ALA A 72 14.42 30.55 -2.02
CA ALA A 72 13.74 29.60 -2.88
C ALA A 72 12.91 28.62 -2.05
N VAL A 73 13.49 27.99 -1.02
CA VAL A 73 12.77 27.05 -0.16
C VAL A 73 11.59 27.73 0.53
N ARG A 74 11.77 28.93 1.11
CA ARG A 74 10.67 29.68 1.74
C ARG A 74 9.53 29.97 0.77
N THR A 75 9.85 30.47 -0.42
CA THR A 75 8.84 30.82 -1.44
C THR A 75 8.15 29.57 -1.98
N GLY A 76 8.93 28.50 -2.16
CA GLY A 76 8.47 27.26 -2.76
C GLY A 76 7.64 26.38 -1.83
N GLU A 77 7.73 26.53 -0.50
CA GLU A 77 6.87 25.78 0.45
C GLU A 77 5.39 26.15 0.31
N THR A 78 5.09 27.39 -0.08
CA THR A 78 3.72 27.94 -0.14
C THR A 78 3.28 28.31 -1.56
N ASP A 79 4.07 27.95 -2.58
CA ASP A 79 3.77 28.27 -3.97
C ASP A 79 2.45 27.63 -4.43
N PRO A 80 1.56 28.33 -5.17
CA PRO A 80 0.35 27.72 -5.71
C PRO A 80 0.62 26.51 -6.63
N ASP A 81 1.78 26.43 -7.29
CA ASP A 81 2.13 25.33 -8.19
C ASP A 81 2.67 24.11 -7.41
N PRO A 82 1.95 22.97 -7.41
CA PRO A 82 2.38 21.77 -6.67
C PRO A 82 3.71 21.20 -7.16
N GLU A 83 4.11 21.43 -8.42
CA GLU A 83 5.41 20.99 -8.90
C GLU A 83 6.55 21.82 -8.29
N ILE A 84 6.34 23.12 -8.04
CA ILE A 84 7.31 23.96 -7.32
C ILE A 84 7.42 23.50 -5.86
N ARG A 85 6.29 23.19 -5.21
CA ARG A 85 6.26 22.67 -3.84
C ARG A 85 6.96 21.30 -3.72
N ALA A 86 6.71 20.40 -4.67
CA ALA A 86 7.40 19.11 -4.76
C ALA A 86 8.91 19.28 -5.03
N HIS A 87 9.29 20.22 -5.91
CA HIS A 87 10.69 20.52 -6.18
C HIS A 87 11.39 21.13 -4.96
N THR A 88 10.69 21.91 -4.15
CA THR A 88 11.16 22.42 -2.86
C THR A 88 11.54 21.30 -1.92
N VAL A 89 10.66 20.30 -1.72
CA VAL A 89 10.96 19.11 -0.91
C VAL A 89 12.20 18.39 -1.44
N TYR A 90 12.29 18.19 -2.76
CA TYR A 90 13.45 17.57 -3.39
C TYR A 90 14.75 18.31 -3.08
N GLN A 91 14.80 19.61 -3.35
CA GLN A 91 16.01 20.41 -3.19
C GLN A 91 16.43 20.51 -1.73
N ALA A 92 15.48 20.72 -0.83
CA ALA A 92 15.72 20.75 0.60
C ALA A 92 16.34 19.45 1.11
N VAL A 93 15.80 18.29 0.75
CA VAL A 93 16.34 16.99 1.18
C VAL A 93 17.73 16.73 0.57
N GLN A 94 17.96 17.10 -0.69
CA GLN A 94 19.25 16.89 -1.35
C GLN A 94 20.37 17.77 -0.78
N GLN A 95 20.06 19.02 -0.42
CA GLN A 95 21.07 20.02 -0.04
C GLN A 95 21.17 20.24 1.48
N ARG A 96 20.09 19.98 2.24
CA ARG A 96 20.05 20.15 3.70
C ARG A 96 19.68 18.83 4.39
N LYS A 97 20.61 18.25 5.15
CA LYS A 97 20.29 17.15 6.08
C LYS A 97 19.65 17.62 7.39
N LYS A 98 19.91 18.87 7.81
CA LYS A 98 19.38 19.48 9.04
C LYS A 98 18.14 20.32 8.67
N GLY A 99 17.00 20.09 9.31
CA GLY A 99 15.74 20.78 8.97
C GLY A 99 14.82 20.03 8.00
N ALA A 100 15.28 18.92 7.40
CA ALA A 100 14.52 18.17 6.40
C ALA A 100 13.31 17.44 7.01
N ALA A 101 13.44 16.94 8.24
CA ALA A 101 12.33 16.28 8.92
C ALA A 101 11.20 17.28 9.22
N GLU A 102 11.56 18.46 9.75
CA GLU A 102 10.63 19.53 10.05
C GLU A 102 9.92 20.05 8.78
N LEU A 103 10.63 20.08 7.65
CA LEU A 103 10.03 20.38 6.36
C LEU A 103 9.01 19.30 5.94
N LEU A 104 9.40 18.03 5.97
CA LEU A 104 8.50 16.93 5.62
C LEU A 104 7.23 16.94 6.49
N GLU A 105 7.37 17.20 7.78
CA GLU A 105 6.24 17.35 8.72
C GLU A 105 5.31 18.51 8.33
N ARG A 106 5.85 19.70 7.99
CA ARG A 106 5.02 20.83 7.52
C ARG A 106 4.30 20.49 6.22
N MET A 107 5.02 19.93 5.26
CA MET A 107 4.51 19.60 3.94
C MET A 107 3.55 18.40 3.93
N SER A 108 3.49 17.61 5.01
CA SER A 108 2.53 16.50 5.17
C SER A 108 1.06 16.92 5.11
N ARG A 109 0.77 18.21 5.31
CA ARG A 109 -0.56 18.80 5.18
C ARG A 109 -0.95 19.12 3.74
N ASP A 110 -0.01 19.06 2.80
CA ASP A 110 -0.29 19.28 1.39
C ASP A 110 -1.18 18.17 0.85
N SER A 111 -2.20 18.54 0.07
CA SER A 111 -3.15 17.61 -0.52
C SER A 111 -2.75 17.13 -1.92
N SER A 112 -1.70 17.71 -2.50
CA SER A 112 -1.30 17.46 -3.89
C SER A 112 -0.49 16.18 -4.00
N GLU A 113 -0.80 15.40 -5.02
CA GLU A 113 -0.16 14.10 -5.25
C GLU A 113 1.36 14.23 -5.45
N GLU A 114 1.82 15.27 -6.13
CA GLU A 114 3.23 15.53 -6.41
C GLU A 114 4.01 15.65 -5.10
N VAL A 115 3.52 16.47 -4.17
CA VAL A 115 4.15 16.67 -2.86
C VAL A 115 4.08 15.38 -2.05
N GLY A 116 2.90 14.76 -1.95
CA GLY A 116 2.71 13.51 -1.22
C GLY A 116 3.67 12.40 -1.66
N MET A 117 3.87 12.22 -2.97
CA MET A 117 4.82 11.25 -3.50
C MET A 117 6.27 11.59 -3.11
N MET A 118 6.66 12.88 -3.13
CA MET A 118 7.98 13.30 -2.67
C MET A 118 8.21 12.98 -1.18
N LEU A 119 7.18 13.18 -0.33
CA LEU A 119 7.24 12.83 1.09
C LEU A 119 7.47 11.34 1.28
N VAL A 120 6.70 10.49 0.59
CA VAL A 120 6.85 9.03 0.65
C VAL A 120 8.24 8.59 0.19
N CYS A 121 8.75 9.18 -0.89
CA CYS A 121 10.07 8.86 -1.44
C CYS A 121 11.21 9.19 -0.48
N PHE A 122 11.14 10.35 0.18
CA PHE A 122 12.24 10.83 1.01
C PHE A 122 12.15 10.46 2.48
N ALA A 123 10.97 10.07 2.98
CA ALA A 123 10.81 9.63 4.36
C ALA A 123 11.87 8.59 4.82
N PRO A 124 12.23 7.55 4.05
CA PRO A 124 13.28 6.59 4.46
C PRO A 124 14.69 7.20 4.58
N SER A 125 14.97 8.28 3.85
CA SER A 125 16.27 8.95 3.88
C SER A 125 16.38 10.04 4.95
N VAL A 126 15.23 10.62 5.33
CA VAL A 126 15.13 11.71 6.30
C VAL A 126 14.94 11.17 7.72
N PHE A 127 14.00 10.25 7.92
CA PHE A 127 13.73 9.63 9.22
C PHE A 127 14.62 8.41 9.43
N ARG A 128 15.70 8.59 10.21
CA ARG A 128 16.67 7.52 10.48
C ARG A 128 16.13 6.44 11.41
N ARG A 129 15.24 6.80 12.34
CA ARG A 129 14.62 5.84 13.26
C ARG A 129 13.41 5.19 12.59
N THR A 130 13.34 3.86 12.71
CA THR A 130 12.25 3.07 12.14
C THR A 130 10.88 3.54 12.63
N GLU A 131 10.74 3.87 13.91
CA GLU A 131 9.47 4.29 14.51
C GLU A 131 9.04 5.68 14.03
N GLU A 132 9.93 6.67 13.99
CA GLU A 132 9.62 8.01 13.45
C GLU A 132 9.14 7.92 11.99
N LYS A 133 9.82 7.13 11.17
CA LYS A 133 9.45 6.87 9.77
C LYS A 133 8.06 6.24 9.67
N LYS A 134 7.78 5.21 10.48
CA LYS A 134 6.49 4.51 10.47
C LYS A 134 5.37 5.44 10.91
N THR A 135 5.57 6.22 11.97
CA THR A 135 4.59 7.20 12.46
C THR A 135 4.27 8.24 11.39
N PHE A 136 5.29 8.83 10.77
CA PHE A 136 5.10 9.79 9.68
C PHE A 136 4.29 9.21 8.51
N LEU A 137 4.67 8.03 8.04
CA LEU A 137 3.97 7.36 6.93
C LEU A 137 2.54 6.94 7.31
N ALA A 138 2.32 6.49 8.55
CA ALA A 138 0.98 6.12 9.04
C ALA A 138 0.05 7.34 9.09
N GLU A 139 0.55 8.49 9.53
CA GLU A 139 -0.24 9.72 9.55
C GLU A 139 -0.55 10.21 8.12
N LEU A 140 0.41 10.06 7.21
CA LEU A 140 0.21 10.37 5.79
C LEU A 140 -0.86 9.44 5.16
N ILE A 141 -0.83 8.14 5.48
CA ILE A 141 -1.87 7.17 5.07
C ILE A 141 -3.24 7.62 5.59
N LYS A 142 -3.33 8.06 6.84
CA LYS A 142 -4.61 8.44 7.46
C LYS A 142 -5.23 9.69 6.83
N ARG A 143 -4.42 10.68 6.44
CA ARG A 143 -4.91 12.03 6.09
C ARG A 143 -4.91 12.35 4.60
N HIS A 144 -3.99 11.77 3.83
CA HIS A 144 -3.76 12.24 2.46
C HIS A 144 -4.93 11.86 1.53
N PRO A 145 -5.46 12.79 0.72
CA PRO A 145 -6.64 12.53 -0.13
C PRO A 145 -6.34 11.59 -1.31
N SER A 146 -5.14 11.66 -1.91
CA SER A 146 -4.76 10.75 -3.01
C SER A 146 -4.56 9.30 -2.52
N GLN A 147 -5.32 8.39 -3.11
CA GLN A 147 -5.20 6.94 -2.92
C GLN A 147 -3.81 6.41 -3.30
N LYS A 148 -3.20 6.94 -4.36
CA LYS A 148 -1.88 6.54 -4.84
C LYS A 148 -0.79 6.86 -3.81
N VAL A 149 -0.86 8.04 -3.19
CA VAL A 149 0.06 8.43 -2.11
C VAL A 149 -0.08 7.51 -0.90
N ARG A 150 -1.33 7.25 -0.46
CA ARG A 150 -1.59 6.32 0.66
C ARG A 150 -1.04 4.91 0.36
N ALA A 151 -1.25 4.41 -0.84
CA ALA A 151 -0.72 3.10 -1.27
C ALA A 151 0.80 3.07 -1.25
N ALA A 152 1.44 4.09 -1.83
CA ALA A 152 2.90 4.19 -1.84
C ALA A 152 3.46 4.26 -0.40
N ALA A 153 2.82 4.98 0.50
CA ALA A 153 3.19 5.06 1.92
C ALA A 153 3.01 3.71 2.64
N ALA A 154 1.87 3.03 2.43
CA ALA A 154 1.60 1.72 3.01
C ALA A 154 2.66 0.68 2.62
N ARG A 155 3.05 0.64 1.34
CA ARG A 155 4.13 -0.23 0.86
C ARG A 155 5.48 0.05 1.53
N LYS A 156 5.74 1.29 1.98
CA LYS A 156 6.96 1.62 2.74
C LYS A 156 6.93 1.17 4.20
N ILE A 157 5.75 1.06 4.80
CA ILE A 157 5.57 0.46 6.14
C ILE A 157 5.74 -1.07 6.04
N GLY A 158 5.27 -1.65 4.93
CA GLY A 158 5.39 -3.06 4.62
C GLY A 158 4.26 -3.89 5.20
N PHE A 159 4.07 -5.08 4.62
CA PHE A 159 3.09 -6.05 5.05
C PHE A 159 3.82 -7.18 5.81
N ASN A 160 3.86 -7.08 7.14
CA ASN A 160 4.74 -7.91 7.99
C ASN A 160 3.97 -9.02 8.74
N PHE A 161 3.11 -9.75 8.03
CA PHE A 161 2.42 -10.91 8.58
C PHE A 161 3.14 -12.20 8.19
N GLU A 162 3.83 -12.80 9.15
CA GLU A 162 4.54 -14.06 8.96
C GLU A 162 4.14 -15.04 10.06
N ARG A 163 3.90 -16.28 9.66
CA ARG A 163 3.61 -17.41 10.53
C ARG A 163 3.95 -18.68 9.76
N VAL A 164 4.80 -19.51 10.34
CA VAL A 164 4.95 -20.89 9.87
C VAL A 164 3.72 -21.66 10.33
N ASN A 165 2.91 -22.08 9.36
CA ASN A 165 1.75 -22.94 9.58
C ASN A 165 2.17 -24.35 9.21
N VAL A 166 2.25 -25.25 10.21
CA VAL A 166 2.63 -26.65 10.00
C VAL A 166 1.38 -27.49 10.16
N ARG A 167 0.98 -28.19 9.10
CA ARG A 167 -0.17 -29.09 9.13
C ARG A 167 0.13 -30.34 9.93
N LEU A 168 -0.90 -31.00 10.44
CA LEU A 168 -0.71 -32.26 11.15
C LEU A 168 -0.03 -33.30 10.26
N SER A 169 -0.39 -33.33 8.97
CA SER A 169 0.22 -34.21 7.95
C SER A 169 1.67 -33.90 7.61
N GLU A 170 2.14 -32.73 7.98
CA GLU A 170 3.52 -32.27 7.72
C GLU A 170 4.36 -32.29 9.00
N ASN A 171 3.77 -32.63 10.15
CA ASN A 171 4.49 -32.71 11.41
C ASN A 171 5.29 -34.02 11.46
N PRO A 172 6.64 -33.98 11.45
CA PRO A 172 7.46 -35.19 11.46
C PRO A 172 7.36 -35.98 12.77
N ALA A 173 6.83 -35.38 13.84
CA ALA A 173 6.58 -36.06 15.10
C ALA A 173 5.23 -36.83 15.10
N HIS A 174 4.41 -36.70 14.06
CA HIS A 174 3.17 -37.45 13.93
C HIS A 174 3.42 -38.77 13.19
N ASP A 175 3.13 -39.87 13.84
CA ASP A 175 3.40 -41.25 13.39
C ASP A 175 2.14 -42.09 13.19
N HIS A 176 0.96 -41.46 13.24
CA HIS A 176 -0.34 -42.10 13.04
C HIS A 176 -0.95 -41.72 11.68
N GLU A 177 -1.88 -42.54 11.19
CA GLU A 177 -2.65 -42.24 9.99
C GLU A 177 -3.61 -41.07 10.25
N ILE A 178 -3.67 -40.13 9.32
CA ILE A 178 -4.58 -38.97 9.38
C ILE A 178 -5.78 -39.26 8.50
N MET A 179 -6.95 -39.29 9.11
CA MET A 179 -8.23 -39.46 8.42
C MET A 179 -9.03 -38.16 8.44
N LYS A 180 -9.56 -37.77 7.27
CA LYS A 180 -10.54 -36.70 7.19
C LYS A 180 -11.91 -37.23 7.60
N LEU A 181 -12.35 -36.88 8.80
CA LEU A 181 -13.67 -37.25 9.32
C LEU A 181 -14.79 -36.54 8.58
N GLN A 182 -14.59 -35.25 8.30
CA GLN A 182 -15.60 -34.40 7.68
C GLN A 182 -14.95 -33.24 6.93
N ALA A 183 -15.57 -32.81 5.83
CA ALA A 183 -15.29 -31.54 5.17
C ALA A 183 -16.56 -30.69 5.25
N LEU A 184 -16.52 -29.61 6.01
CA LEU A 184 -17.66 -28.70 6.18
C LEU A 184 -17.53 -27.54 5.19
N PRO A 185 -18.32 -27.47 4.12
CA PRO A 185 -18.24 -26.38 3.17
C PRO A 185 -18.70 -25.07 3.79
N LEU A 186 -17.90 -24.01 3.63
CA LEU A 186 -18.36 -22.65 3.88
C LEU A 186 -19.35 -22.25 2.78
N PRO A 187 -20.36 -21.43 3.09
CA PRO A 187 -21.35 -21.02 2.10
C PRO A 187 -20.68 -20.24 0.96
N SER A 188 -21.12 -20.51 -0.27
CA SER A 188 -20.58 -19.83 -1.45
C SER A 188 -21.01 -18.36 -1.54
N GLY A 189 -22.07 -17.95 -0.85
CA GLY A 189 -22.54 -16.57 -0.77
C GLY A 189 -22.57 -16.03 0.67
N GLY A 190 -22.89 -14.75 0.81
CA GLY A 190 -22.99 -14.08 2.12
C GLY A 190 -21.66 -13.52 2.64
N TRP A 191 -20.58 -13.64 1.87
CA TRP A 191 -19.29 -13.05 2.19
C TRP A 191 -19.35 -11.54 2.04
N ARG A 192 -18.84 -10.80 3.03
CA ARG A 192 -18.61 -9.36 2.93
C ARG A 192 -17.34 -9.11 2.14
N PHE A 193 -17.39 -8.14 1.24
CA PHE A 193 -16.32 -7.85 0.31
C PHE A 193 -15.96 -6.36 0.30
N MET A 194 -14.66 -6.07 0.24
CA MET A 194 -14.16 -4.71 0.09
C MET A 194 -12.89 -4.70 -0.74
N THR A 195 -12.89 -3.94 -1.83
CA THR A 195 -11.67 -3.60 -2.55
C THR A 195 -10.79 -2.68 -1.69
N ASP A 196 -9.49 -2.88 -1.71
CA ASP A 196 -8.49 -2.11 -0.98
C ASP A 196 -7.39 -1.63 -1.96
N PRO A 197 -7.71 -0.72 -2.91
CA PRO A 197 -6.73 -0.27 -3.90
C PRO A 197 -5.61 0.58 -3.27
N SER A 198 -5.79 1.02 -2.01
CA SER A 198 -4.74 1.66 -1.23
C SER A 198 -3.84 0.65 -0.51
N GLU A 199 -4.19 -0.64 -0.48
CA GLU A 199 -3.47 -1.69 0.27
C GLU A 199 -3.34 -1.37 1.77
N THR A 200 -4.31 -0.63 2.34
CA THR A 200 -4.25 -0.07 3.70
C THR A 200 -5.22 -0.73 4.67
N GLY A 201 -6.01 -1.72 4.24
CA GLY A 201 -7.00 -2.39 5.08
C GLY A 201 -6.41 -2.96 6.38
N HIS A 202 -5.16 -3.42 6.33
CA HIS A 202 -4.43 -3.94 7.47
C HIS A 202 -3.83 -2.86 8.40
N LEU A 203 -3.82 -1.59 7.97
CA LEU A 203 -3.26 -0.44 8.68
C LEU A 203 -4.34 0.53 9.19
N GLN A 204 -5.62 0.23 8.95
CA GLN A 204 -6.73 1.02 9.47
C GLN A 204 -6.73 1.01 11.01
N GLU A 205 -7.34 2.03 11.62
CA GLU A 205 -7.51 2.10 13.08
C GLU A 205 -8.20 0.84 13.64
N ILE A 206 -9.21 0.35 12.91
CA ILE A 206 -9.75 -1.00 13.08
C ILE A 206 -9.39 -1.78 11.81
N PRO A 207 -8.37 -2.65 11.85
CA PRO A 207 -7.93 -3.40 10.66
C PRO A 207 -9.02 -4.28 10.07
N TYR A 208 -8.97 -4.54 8.78
CA TYR A 208 -10.00 -5.31 8.07
C TYR A 208 -10.09 -6.77 8.50
N PHE A 209 -9.05 -7.34 9.12
CA PHE A 209 -9.09 -8.68 9.73
C PHE A 209 -9.66 -8.68 11.16
N SER A 210 -9.90 -7.51 11.75
CA SER A 210 -10.31 -7.35 13.14
C SER A 210 -11.73 -7.89 13.40
N LYS A 211 -11.94 -8.46 14.60
CA LYS A 211 -13.27 -8.89 15.05
C LYS A 211 -14.19 -7.70 15.36
N GLN A 212 -13.58 -6.57 15.71
CA GLN A 212 -14.24 -5.34 16.09
C GLN A 212 -14.71 -4.51 14.89
N LEU A 213 -14.29 -4.87 13.67
CA LEU A 213 -14.75 -4.19 12.46
C LEU A 213 -16.23 -4.45 12.23
N ASP A 214 -17.00 -3.38 12.08
CA ASP A 214 -18.35 -3.43 11.51
C ASP A 214 -18.27 -3.47 9.98
N ASP A 215 -18.59 -4.64 9.42
CA ASP A 215 -18.61 -4.91 7.98
C ASP A 215 -20.04 -4.91 7.41
N SER A 216 -21.05 -4.47 8.17
CA SER A 216 -22.46 -4.52 7.76
C SER A 216 -22.74 -3.75 6.46
N LYS A 217 -21.97 -2.70 6.21
CA LYS A 217 -22.05 -1.84 5.02
C LYS A 217 -21.24 -2.37 3.83
N TRP A 218 -20.44 -3.42 4.00
CA TRP A 218 -19.68 -4.00 2.90
C TRP A 218 -20.64 -4.74 1.96
N PRO A 219 -20.49 -4.59 0.63
CA PRO A 219 -21.26 -5.38 -0.32
C PRO A 219 -21.03 -6.87 -0.09
N GLN A 220 -22.01 -7.67 -0.51
CA GLN A 220 -21.88 -9.12 -0.48
C GLN A 220 -21.30 -9.62 -1.80
N ILE A 221 -20.49 -10.68 -1.72
CA ILE A 221 -19.91 -11.37 -2.87
C ILE A 221 -20.06 -12.88 -2.70
N ARG A 222 -19.87 -13.61 -3.80
CA ARG A 222 -19.71 -15.06 -3.80
C ARG A 222 -18.26 -15.46 -3.99
N ILE A 223 -17.89 -16.63 -3.47
CA ILE A 223 -16.54 -17.22 -3.55
C ILE A 223 -16.41 -18.36 -4.57
N ASP A 224 -17.43 -18.57 -5.40
CA ASP A 224 -17.45 -19.55 -6.50
C ASP A 224 -17.43 -18.87 -7.88
N LYS A 225 -17.03 -17.59 -7.90
CA LYS A 225 -16.94 -16.72 -9.08
C LYS A 225 -15.85 -15.67 -8.88
N PHE A 226 -15.29 -15.18 -9.97
CA PHE A 226 -14.37 -14.05 -9.95
C PHE A 226 -15.09 -12.74 -9.57
N TRP A 227 -14.39 -11.75 -9.01
CA TRP A 227 -15.04 -10.50 -8.59
C TRP A 227 -15.45 -9.63 -9.79
N GLU A 228 -14.80 -9.77 -10.94
CA GLU A 228 -15.09 -9.03 -12.17
C GLU A 228 -16.49 -9.35 -12.70
N GLU A 229 -16.89 -10.61 -12.58
CA GLU A 229 -18.23 -11.11 -12.93
C GLU A 229 -19.31 -10.60 -11.96
N GLN A 230 -18.90 -10.05 -10.81
CA GLN A 230 -19.77 -9.66 -9.70
C GLN A 230 -19.83 -8.14 -9.50
N GLY A 231 -19.40 -7.37 -10.50
CA GLY A 231 -19.52 -5.91 -10.53
C GLY A 231 -18.23 -5.14 -10.29
N PHE A 232 -17.11 -5.82 -10.05
CA PHE A 232 -15.78 -5.23 -9.87
C PHE A 232 -14.95 -5.38 -11.15
N ARG A 233 -15.50 -4.94 -12.27
CA ARG A 233 -14.84 -5.04 -13.59
C ARG A 233 -13.53 -4.27 -13.59
N ASP A 234 -12.52 -4.84 -14.26
CA ASP A 234 -11.20 -4.23 -14.47
C ASP A 234 -10.46 -3.91 -13.16
N TYR A 235 -10.79 -4.59 -12.07
CA TYR A 235 -10.16 -4.38 -10.77
C TYR A 235 -9.00 -5.36 -10.54
N ASP A 236 -7.78 -4.92 -10.83
CA ASP A 236 -6.57 -5.61 -10.40
C ASP A 236 -6.06 -4.99 -9.09
N GLY A 237 -5.86 -5.80 -8.03
CA GLY A 237 -5.35 -5.30 -6.77
C GLY A 237 -5.62 -6.15 -5.55
N ILE A 238 -5.91 -5.50 -4.42
CA ILE A 238 -6.12 -6.16 -3.13
C ILE A 238 -7.59 -6.10 -2.76
N ALA A 239 -8.19 -7.23 -2.43
CA ALA A 239 -9.54 -7.26 -1.87
C ALA A 239 -9.59 -8.03 -0.56
N TRP A 240 -10.59 -7.73 0.26
CA TRP A 240 -10.84 -8.38 1.53
C TRP A 240 -12.18 -9.09 1.51
N TYR A 241 -12.17 -10.35 1.91
CA TYR A 241 -13.33 -11.20 2.12
C TYR A 241 -13.51 -11.42 3.62
N ARG A 242 -14.75 -11.36 4.11
CA ARG A 242 -15.09 -11.68 5.49
C ARG A 242 -16.34 -12.53 5.57
N ILE A 243 -16.34 -13.55 6.41
CA ILE A 243 -17.54 -14.32 6.71
C ILE A 243 -17.56 -14.79 8.17
N ARG A 244 -18.77 -14.84 8.72
CA ARG A 244 -19.05 -15.45 10.02
C ARG A 244 -19.68 -16.82 9.79
N PHE A 245 -19.20 -17.82 10.51
CA PHE A 245 -19.74 -19.18 10.46
C PHE A 245 -19.67 -19.82 11.84
N THR A 246 -20.62 -20.71 12.14
CA THR A 246 -20.73 -21.36 13.44
C THR A 246 -20.28 -22.80 13.34
N MET A 247 -19.42 -23.23 14.27
CA MET A 247 -18.99 -24.63 14.37
C MET A 247 -19.84 -25.37 15.38
N HIS A 248 -20.16 -26.63 15.08
CA HIS A 248 -20.73 -27.57 16.05
C HIS A 248 -19.74 -27.87 17.19
N PRO A 249 -20.17 -28.51 18.30
CA PRO A 249 -19.25 -29.00 19.32
C PRO A 249 -18.16 -29.90 18.74
N ASN A 250 -16.98 -29.92 19.37
CA ASN A 250 -15.83 -30.69 18.89
C ASN A 250 -16.18 -32.19 18.85
N PRO A 251 -16.11 -32.86 17.69
CA PRO A 251 -16.41 -34.28 17.55
C PRO A 251 -15.30 -35.21 18.07
N GLY A 252 -14.30 -34.69 18.81
CA GLY A 252 -13.12 -35.42 19.25
C GLY A 252 -12.06 -35.54 18.16
N CYS A 253 -11.86 -34.47 17.38
CA CYS A 253 -10.85 -34.40 16.33
C CYS A 253 -9.46 -34.03 16.86
N ASN A 254 -8.42 -34.41 16.12
CA ASN A 254 -7.02 -34.11 16.44
C ASN A 254 -6.52 -32.84 15.76
N ALA A 255 -7.06 -32.51 14.58
CA ALA A 255 -6.73 -31.29 13.86
C ALA A 255 -7.92 -30.73 13.08
N VAL A 256 -7.83 -29.44 12.76
CA VAL A 256 -8.76 -28.72 11.91
C VAL A 256 -7.97 -27.88 10.92
N GLU A 257 -8.32 -27.99 9.64
CA GLU A 257 -7.69 -27.23 8.57
C GLU A 257 -8.72 -26.38 7.81
N LEU A 258 -8.33 -25.16 7.42
CA LEU A 258 -9.03 -24.42 6.37
C LEU A 258 -8.47 -24.85 5.03
N ALA A 259 -9.28 -25.49 4.20
CA ALA A 259 -8.93 -25.89 2.85
C ALA A 259 -9.51 -24.89 1.85
N PHE A 260 -8.63 -24.28 1.05
CA PHE A 260 -9.01 -23.43 -0.07
C PHE A 260 -8.79 -24.19 -1.36
N GLY A 261 -9.85 -24.37 -2.15
CA GLY A 261 -9.74 -25.04 -3.44
C GLY A 261 -8.83 -24.27 -4.42
N ALA A 262 -8.91 -22.94 -4.40
CA ALA A 262 -8.06 -22.03 -5.14
C ALA A 262 -8.41 -20.58 -4.76
N VAL A 263 -7.42 -19.68 -4.87
CA VAL A 263 -7.58 -18.23 -4.78
C VAL A 263 -6.73 -17.61 -5.89
N ASP A 264 -7.30 -16.68 -6.64
CA ASP A 264 -6.62 -15.95 -7.69
C ASP A 264 -6.14 -14.58 -7.17
N GLU A 265 -4.84 -14.35 -6.93
CA GLU A 265 -3.67 -15.25 -7.07
C GLU A 265 -3.07 -15.63 -5.71
N SER A 266 -2.98 -14.67 -4.79
CA SER A 266 -2.37 -14.85 -3.47
C SER A 266 -3.37 -14.56 -2.35
N ALA A 267 -3.28 -15.30 -1.25
CA ALA A 267 -4.16 -15.20 -0.10
C ALA A 267 -3.37 -15.02 1.21
N TRP A 268 -3.87 -14.18 2.10
CA TRP A 268 -3.47 -14.10 3.51
C TRP A 268 -4.70 -14.30 4.37
N VAL A 269 -4.60 -15.14 5.39
CA VAL A 269 -5.78 -15.65 6.10
C VAL A 269 -5.70 -15.35 7.59
N TRP A 270 -6.79 -14.84 8.14
CA TRP A 270 -6.98 -14.64 9.57
C TRP A 270 -8.24 -15.36 10.04
N LEU A 271 -8.13 -16.01 11.20
CA LEU A 271 -9.27 -16.59 11.90
C LEU A 271 -9.40 -15.91 13.26
N ASN A 272 -10.59 -15.39 13.56
CA ASN A 272 -10.89 -14.72 14.83
C ASN A 272 -9.93 -13.55 15.15
N GLY A 273 -9.45 -12.86 14.11
CA GLY A 273 -8.49 -11.75 14.20
C GLY A 273 -7.02 -12.18 14.34
N LYS A 274 -6.72 -13.48 14.38
CA LYS A 274 -5.36 -14.01 14.44
C LYS A 274 -4.89 -14.42 13.05
N TYR A 275 -3.69 -14.00 12.66
CA TYR A 275 -3.08 -14.42 11.40
C TYR A 275 -2.72 -15.91 11.44
N ILE A 276 -3.11 -16.63 10.39
CA ILE A 276 -2.99 -18.09 10.30
C ILE A 276 -1.88 -18.49 9.33
N GLY A 277 -1.78 -17.80 8.19
CA GLY A 277 -0.81 -18.09 7.15
C GLY A 277 -1.17 -17.43 5.82
N LYS A 278 -0.41 -17.79 4.80
CA LYS A 278 -0.55 -17.27 3.43
C LYS A 278 -0.34 -18.35 2.38
N HIS A 279 -0.92 -18.11 1.22
CA HIS A 279 -0.59 -18.74 -0.05
C HIS A 279 -0.13 -17.62 -0.98
N ASP A 280 1.17 -17.49 -1.17
CA ASP A 280 1.77 -16.42 -2.00
C ASP A 280 2.96 -17.01 -2.74
N ILE A 281 2.67 -17.77 -3.79
CA ILE A 281 3.66 -18.54 -4.58
C ILE A 281 3.87 -17.95 -5.99
N GLY A 282 3.42 -16.72 -6.21
CA GLY A 282 3.46 -16.04 -7.50
C GLY A 282 2.23 -16.32 -8.37
N PRO A 283 2.24 -15.80 -9.62
CA PRO A 283 1.06 -15.80 -10.49
C PRO A 283 0.44 -17.18 -10.72
N ASP A 284 1.27 -18.23 -10.86
CA ASP A 284 0.79 -19.60 -11.07
C ASP A 284 0.02 -20.20 -9.87
N GLY A 285 -0.01 -19.50 -8.73
CA GLY A 285 -0.74 -19.89 -7.52
C GLY A 285 -2.26 -19.89 -7.68
N TRP A 286 -2.80 -19.22 -8.70
CA TRP A 286 -4.23 -18.95 -8.88
C TRP A 286 -5.15 -20.16 -8.89
N LYS A 287 -4.62 -21.34 -9.24
CA LYS A 287 -5.34 -22.62 -9.35
C LYS A 287 -4.86 -23.68 -8.36
N VAL A 288 -3.90 -23.34 -7.50
CA VAL A 288 -3.27 -24.29 -6.59
C VAL A 288 -4.05 -24.33 -5.28
N PRO A 289 -4.60 -25.47 -4.88
CA PRO A 289 -5.24 -25.60 -3.59
C PRO A 289 -4.22 -25.49 -2.46
N PHE A 290 -4.65 -24.97 -1.31
CA PHE A 290 -3.81 -24.88 -0.11
C PHE A 290 -4.62 -25.11 1.15
N TRP A 291 -3.93 -25.50 2.22
CA TRP A 291 -4.50 -25.82 3.52
C TRP A 291 -3.75 -25.08 4.60
N LEU A 292 -4.48 -24.65 5.63
CA LEU A 292 -3.90 -24.00 6.80
C LEU A 292 -4.45 -24.65 8.07
N ASP A 293 -3.57 -25.13 8.95
CA ASP A 293 -3.95 -25.57 10.29
C ASP A 293 -4.52 -24.38 11.07
N VAL A 294 -5.71 -24.59 11.63
CA VAL A 294 -6.43 -23.64 12.49
C VAL A 294 -6.86 -24.28 13.80
N THR A 295 -6.28 -25.43 14.15
CA THR A 295 -6.66 -26.26 15.29
C THR A 295 -6.70 -25.45 16.59
N ARG A 296 -5.78 -24.49 16.76
CA ARG A 296 -5.68 -23.65 17.96
C ARG A 296 -6.56 -22.41 17.94
N GLU A 297 -7.06 -22.01 16.79
CA GLU A 297 -7.79 -20.75 16.58
C GLU A 297 -9.28 -20.94 16.36
N ILE A 298 -9.69 -22.11 15.89
CA ILE A 298 -11.09 -22.47 15.68
C ILE A 298 -11.83 -22.57 17.02
N ARG A 299 -13.06 -22.05 17.03
CA ARG A 299 -13.96 -22.09 18.19
C ARG A 299 -15.08 -23.07 17.91
N PHE A 300 -14.99 -24.26 18.49
CA PHE A 300 -16.09 -25.22 18.47
C PHE A 300 -17.26 -24.73 19.33
N GLY A 301 -18.48 -25.09 18.93
CA GLY A 301 -19.71 -24.69 19.63
C GLY A 301 -20.03 -23.20 19.57
N GLY A 302 -19.38 -22.43 18.70
CA GLY A 302 -19.53 -20.98 18.64
C GLY A 302 -19.22 -20.38 17.27
N GLU A 303 -19.42 -19.07 17.17
CA GLU A 303 -19.13 -18.30 15.96
C GLU A 303 -17.62 -18.08 15.76
N ASN A 304 -17.21 -18.20 14.52
CA ASN A 304 -15.89 -17.89 14.01
C ASN A 304 -15.98 -16.80 12.93
N LEU A 305 -15.01 -15.90 12.92
CA LEU A 305 -14.84 -14.91 11.85
C LEU A 305 -13.62 -15.27 11.01
N LEU A 306 -13.83 -15.55 9.73
CA LEU A 306 -12.77 -15.71 8.74
C LEU A 306 -12.61 -14.40 7.97
N ALA A 307 -11.39 -13.90 7.88
CA ALA A 307 -11.02 -12.79 7.02
C ALA A 307 -9.89 -13.22 6.08
N VAL A 308 -10.03 -12.94 4.80
CA VAL A 308 -9.07 -13.30 3.76
C VAL A 308 -8.73 -12.06 2.95
N ARG A 309 -7.45 -11.71 2.91
CA ARG A 309 -6.92 -10.71 1.98
C ARG A 309 -6.46 -11.44 0.73
N VAL A 310 -7.00 -11.06 -0.42
CA VAL A 310 -6.64 -11.60 -1.73
C VAL A 310 -5.87 -10.53 -2.49
N LYS A 311 -4.81 -10.95 -3.18
CA LYS A 311 -4.11 -10.14 -4.17
C LYS A 311 -4.26 -10.80 -5.52
N ASP A 312 -4.74 -10.03 -6.47
CA ASP A 312 -4.68 -10.32 -7.89
C ASP A 312 -3.80 -9.26 -8.56
N THR A 313 -3.06 -9.67 -9.59
CA THR A 313 -2.17 -8.79 -10.34
C THR A 313 -2.64 -8.51 -11.75
N GLU A 314 -3.47 -9.38 -12.35
CA GLU A 314 -4.03 -9.18 -13.67
C GLU A 314 -5.26 -10.06 -13.94
N LYS A 315 -6.18 -9.54 -14.75
CA LYS A 315 -7.31 -10.24 -15.37
C LYS A 315 -8.47 -10.54 -14.42
N ALA A 316 -8.38 -11.63 -13.67
CA ALA A 316 -9.50 -12.19 -12.95
C ALA A 316 -9.06 -12.53 -11.54
N GLY A 317 -9.80 -12.04 -10.55
CA GLY A 317 -9.38 -12.17 -9.16
C GLY A 317 -10.44 -12.75 -8.24
N GLY A 318 -9.97 -13.31 -7.13
CA GLY A 318 -10.81 -13.66 -6.00
C GLY A 318 -10.73 -15.12 -5.56
N ILE A 319 -11.55 -15.44 -4.57
CA ILE A 319 -11.78 -16.82 -4.18
C ILE A 319 -12.80 -17.37 -5.19
N TRP A 320 -12.41 -18.35 -6.00
CA TRP A 320 -13.24 -18.84 -7.11
C TRP A 320 -13.49 -20.36 -7.05
N LYS A 321 -13.04 -21.00 -5.97
CA LYS A 321 -13.29 -22.42 -5.64
C LYS A 321 -13.77 -22.54 -4.19
N PRO A 322 -14.43 -23.67 -3.84
CA PRO A 322 -14.93 -23.89 -2.49
C PRO A 322 -13.87 -23.74 -1.40
N VAL A 323 -14.29 -23.24 -0.24
CA VAL A 323 -13.53 -23.22 1.00
C VAL A 323 -14.21 -24.17 1.98
N THR A 324 -13.47 -25.09 2.58
CA THR A 324 -14.00 -26.04 3.58
C THR A 324 -13.24 -25.94 4.90
N VAL A 325 -13.93 -26.29 5.99
CA VAL A 325 -13.32 -26.59 7.29
C VAL A 325 -13.21 -28.10 7.37
N ASP A 326 -11.98 -28.61 7.24
CA ASP A 326 -11.69 -30.04 7.28
C ASP A 326 -11.41 -30.47 8.72
N ILE A 327 -12.14 -31.47 9.20
CA ILE A 327 -12.00 -32.07 10.52
C ILE A 327 -11.20 -33.36 10.39
N LEU A 328 -10.05 -33.41 11.06
CA LEU A 328 -9.07 -34.50 10.94
C LEU A 328 -8.91 -35.25 12.26
N LYS A 329 -8.73 -36.56 12.18
CA LYS A 329 -8.40 -37.42 13.32
C LYS A 329 -7.22 -38.29 12.99
#